data_AF-A0A1M5P380-F1
#
_entry.id   AF-A0A1M5P380-F1
#
_cell.length_a   1.000
_cell.length_b   1.000
_cell.length_c   1.000
_cell.angle_alpha   90.00
_cell.angle_beta   90.00
_cell.angle_gamma   90.00
#
_symmetry.space_group_name_H-M   'P 1'
#
loop_
_entity.id
_entity.type
_entity.pdbx_description
1 polymer ?
#
loop_
_entity_poly.entity_id
_entity_poly.type
_entity_poly.pdbx_seq_one_letter_code
_entity_poly.pdbx_strand_id
1 'polypeptide(L)'
;MARCGTVLGRYLVAVQRFVAQLDLPEDAARLGGMARAVLTGDGSALLAFLCAARKCLSAHHAPEDLWVWHEKALAIVIDLVVGGATLDRLDTETHQGLLSSYRSALGET
;
A
#
# COMPACT_ATOMS: atom_id res chain seq x y z
N MET A 1 -11.77 -0.71 12.51
CA MET A 1 -10.98 -0.36 11.31
C MET A 1 -9.89 -1.39 10.97
N ALA A 2 -9.73 -2.47 11.74
CA ALA A 2 -8.70 -3.51 11.54
C ALA A 2 -8.64 -4.11 10.12
N ARG A 3 -9.79 -4.29 9.45
CA ARG A 3 -9.85 -4.77 8.06
C ARG A 3 -9.14 -3.83 7.08
N CYS A 4 -9.17 -2.52 7.31
CA CYS A 4 -8.51 -1.54 6.45
C CYS A 4 -7.00 -1.74 6.48
N GLY A 5 -6.42 -1.83 7.68
CA GLY A 5 -5.00 -2.12 7.86
C GLY A 5 -4.58 -3.41 7.16
N THR A 6 -5.34 -4.49 7.32
CA THR A 6 -5.04 -5.77 6.65
C THR A 6 -4.98 -5.65 5.13
N VAL A 7 -5.97 -4.99 4.52
CA VAL A 7 -6.00 -4.80 3.06
C VAL A 7 -4.79 -4.00 2.59
N LEU A 8 -4.48 -2.89 3.27
CA LEU A 8 -3.32 -2.05 2.94
C LEU A 8 -2.01 -2.85 3.06
N GLY A 9 -1.81 -3.57 4.16
CA GLY A 9 -0.60 -4.36 4.39
C GLY A 9 -0.37 -5.43 3.30
N ARG A 10 -1.41 -6.18 2.93
CA ARG A 10 -1.34 -7.16 1.84
C ARG A 10 -1.06 -6.52 0.49
N TYR A 11 -1.71 -5.38 0.23
CA TYR A 11 -1.52 -4.63 -1.01
C TYR A 11 -0.07 -4.12 -1.15
N LEU A 12 0.53 -3.57 -0.10
CA LEU A 12 1.93 -3.15 -0.11
C LEU A 12 2.87 -4.30 -0.51
N VAL A 13 2.71 -5.48 0.10
CA VAL A 13 3.53 -6.66 -0.24
C VAL A 13 3.30 -7.11 -1.69
N ALA A 14 2.05 -7.11 -2.15
CA ALA A 14 1.72 -7.53 -3.50
C ALA A 14 2.37 -6.61 -4.56
N VAL A 15 2.34 -5.29 -4.35
CA VAL A 15 3.03 -4.32 -5.21
C VAL A 15 4.54 -4.50 -5.18
N GLN A 16 5.13 -4.66 -3.98
CA GLN A 16 6.59 -4.86 -3.87
C GLN A 16 7.05 -6.13 -4.59
N ARG A 17 6.31 -7.24 -4.46
CA ARG A 17 6.60 -8.50 -5.18
C ARG A 17 6.51 -8.32 -6.68
N PHE A 18 5.47 -7.64 -7.17
CA PHE A 18 5.32 -7.34 -8.58
C PHE A 18 6.49 -6.51 -9.10
N VAL A 19 6.84 -5.41 -8.42
CA VAL A 19 7.93 -4.52 -8.86
C VAL A 19 9.29 -5.22 -8.82
N ALA A 20 9.54 -6.08 -7.83
CA ALA A 20 10.76 -6.86 -7.76
C ALA A 20 10.95 -7.81 -8.96
N GLN A 21 9.87 -8.20 -9.65
CA GLN A 21 9.92 -9.06 -10.84
C GLN A 21 10.21 -8.29 -12.13
N LEU A 22 10.09 -6.95 -12.13
CA LEU A 22 10.22 -6.13 -13.34
C LEU A 22 11.66 -5.73 -13.70
N ASP A 23 12.64 -6.03 -12.84
CA ASP A 23 14.05 -5.62 -12.97
C ASP A 23 14.23 -4.09 -13.12
N LEU A 24 13.42 -3.32 -12.38
CA LEU A 24 13.44 -1.85 -12.39
C LEU A 24 13.95 -1.28 -11.05
N PRO A 25 15.27 -1.09 -10.89
CA PRO A 25 15.85 -0.73 -9.59
C PRO A 25 15.39 0.65 -9.08
N GLU A 26 15.17 1.61 -9.97
CA GLU A 26 14.72 2.96 -9.59
C GLU A 26 13.28 2.97 -9.08
N ASP A 27 12.36 2.29 -9.79
CA ASP A 27 10.98 2.18 -9.37
C ASP A 27 10.82 1.34 -8.11
N ALA A 28 11.61 0.26 -7.97
CA ALA A 28 11.69 -0.53 -6.76
C ALA A 28 12.16 0.31 -5.56
N ALA A 29 13.21 1.12 -5.73
CA ALA A 29 13.71 1.99 -4.67
C ALA A 29 12.69 3.06 -4.28
N ARG A 30 12.05 3.70 -5.27
CA ARG A 30 11.04 4.74 -5.06
C ARG A 30 9.81 4.21 -4.33
N LEU A 31 9.20 3.13 -4.84
CA LEU A 31 8.04 2.50 -4.21
C LEU A 31 8.39 1.89 -2.85
N GLY A 32 9.60 1.33 -2.71
CA GLY A 32 10.12 0.84 -1.44
C GLY A 32 10.26 1.93 -0.38
N GLY A 33 10.76 3.12 -0.76
CA GLY A 33 10.85 4.29 0.12
C GLY A 33 9.48 4.76 0.61
N MET A 34 8.51 4.88 -0.31
CA MET A 34 7.12 5.23 0.04
C MET A 34 6.48 4.16 0.93
N ALA A 35 6.65 2.88 0.61
CA ALA A 35 6.14 1.78 1.43
C ALA A 35 6.70 1.82 2.87
N ARG A 36 7.98 2.13 3.06
CA ARG A 36 8.57 2.30 4.40
C ARG A 36 7.93 3.46 5.16
N ALA A 37 7.70 4.60 4.51
CA ALA A 37 7.03 5.73 5.14
C ALA A 37 5.61 5.36 5.59
N VAL A 38 4.84 4.67 4.74
CA VAL A 38 3.52 4.12 5.09
C VAL A 38 3.60 3.18 6.30
N LEU A 39 4.60 2.29 6.33
CA LEU A 39 4.82 1.37 7.45
C LEU A 39 5.17 2.10 8.76
N THR A 40 5.72 3.32 8.71
CA THR A 40 5.92 4.18 9.89
C THR A 40 4.67 4.96 10.31
N GLY A 41 3.56 4.80 9.57
CA GLY A 41 2.26 5.41 9.85
C GLY A 41 1.99 6.70 9.08
N ASP A 42 2.84 7.09 8.14
CA ASP A 42 2.64 8.27 7.30
C ASP A 42 1.49 8.01 6.30
N GLY A 43 0.36 8.70 6.51
CA GLY A 43 -0.81 8.55 5.64
C GLY A 43 -0.67 9.33 4.32
N SER A 44 0.16 10.37 4.28
CA SER A 44 0.40 11.17 3.07
C SER A 44 1.22 10.36 2.07
N ALA A 45 2.17 9.58 2.60
CA ALA A 45 2.93 8.60 1.84
C ALA A 45 2.03 7.51 1.24
N LEU A 46 0.89 7.19 1.86
CA LEU A 46 -0.04 6.18 1.33
C LEU A 46 -0.70 6.65 0.03
N LEU A 47 -1.13 7.91 -0.02
CA LEU A 47 -1.65 8.52 -1.25
C LEU A 47 -0.59 8.55 -2.36
N ALA A 48 0.63 8.99 -2.01
CA ALA A 48 1.74 9.02 -2.96
C ALA A 48 2.07 7.61 -3.48
N PHE A 49 2.10 6.62 -2.59
CA PHE A 49 2.30 5.22 -2.92
C PHE A 49 1.23 4.70 -3.89
N LEU A 50 -0.06 4.92 -3.60
CA LEU A 50 -1.16 4.50 -4.49
C LEU A 50 -1.02 5.10 -5.88
N CYS A 51 -0.74 6.40 -5.97
CA CYS A 51 -0.56 7.09 -7.25
C CYS A 51 0.65 6.53 -8.04
N ALA A 52 1.79 6.34 -7.38
CA ALA A 52 2.99 5.78 -8.00
C ALA A 52 2.78 4.32 -8.42
N ALA A 53 2.18 3.52 -7.55
CA ALA A 53 1.85 2.13 -7.83
C ALA A 53 0.92 2.02 -9.04
N ARG A 54 -0.17 2.80 -9.10
CA ARG A 54 -1.08 2.82 -10.26
C ARG A 54 -0.35 3.03 -11.59
N LYS A 55 0.58 3.99 -11.63
CA LYS A 55 1.38 4.27 -12.84
C LYS A 55 2.24 3.06 -13.23
N CYS A 56 2.92 2.46 -12.26
CA CYS A 56 3.73 1.25 -12.47
C CYS A 56 2.87 0.06 -12.94
N LEU A 57 1.76 -0.22 -12.25
CA LEU A 57 0.82 -1.29 -12.61
C LEU A 57 0.27 -1.13 -14.02
N SER A 58 -0.02 0.11 -14.44
CA SER A 58 -0.51 0.40 -15.79
C SER A 58 0.59 0.22 -16.84
N ALA A 59 1.79 0.77 -16.60
CA ALA A 59 2.89 0.72 -17.54
C ALA A 59 3.37 -0.72 -17.81
N HIS A 60 3.30 -1.58 -16.80
CA HIS A 60 3.82 -2.94 -16.85
C HIS A 60 2.73 -4.01 -16.92
N HIS A 61 1.50 -3.64 -17.29
CA HIS A 61 0.38 -4.56 -17.49
C HIS A 61 0.20 -5.55 -16.34
N ALA A 62 0.10 -5.02 -15.12
CA ALA A 62 -0.06 -5.84 -13.92
C ALA A 62 -1.28 -6.77 -14.02
N PRO A 63 -1.21 -7.96 -13.39
CA PRO A 63 -2.31 -8.92 -13.38
C PRO A 63 -3.57 -8.32 -12.74
N GLU A 64 -4.73 -8.75 -13.21
CA GLU A 64 -6.04 -8.27 -12.75
C GLU A 64 -6.22 -8.38 -11.23
N ASP A 65 -5.74 -9.48 -10.62
CA ASP A 65 -5.79 -9.68 -9.18
C ASP A 65 -5.11 -8.54 -8.40
N LEU A 66 -4.01 -7.98 -8.92
CA LEU A 66 -3.30 -6.87 -8.28
C LEU A 66 -4.07 -5.56 -8.41
N TRP A 67 -4.81 -5.36 -9.51
CA TRP A 67 -5.73 -4.24 -9.67
C TRP A 67 -6.90 -4.30 -8.69
N VAL A 68 -7.47 -5.49 -8.44
CA VAL A 68 -8.51 -5.67 -7.42
C VAL A 68 -8.02 -5.25 -6.03
N TRP A 69 -6.76 -5.55 -5.69
CA TRP A 69 -6.17 -5.08 -4.43
C TRP A 69 -5.93 -3.57 -4.43
N HIS A 70 -5.50 -3.00 -5.55
CA HIS A 70 -5.34 -1.55 -5.69
C HIS A 70 -6.65 -0.80 -5.51
N GLU A 71 -7.74 -1.27 -6.12
CA GLU A 71 -9.07 -0.66 -5.99
C GLU A 71 -9.59 -0.72 -4.55
N LYS A 72 -9.41 -1.86 -3.86
CA LYS A 72 -9.77 -1.98 -2.44
C LYS A 72 -8.98 -1.02 -1.56
N ALA A 73 -7.68 -0.89 -1.80
CA ALA A 73 -6.82 0.04 -1.05
C ALA A 73 -7.23 1.50 -1.32
N LEU A 74 -7.55 1.85 -2.56
CA LEU A 74 -8.04 3.18 -2.93
C LEU A 74 -9.40 3.48 -2.28
N ALA A 75 -10.34 2.54 -2.29
CA ALA A 75 -11.64 2.69 -1.66
C ALA A 75 -11.51 3.00 -0.17
N ILE A 76 -10.63 2.31 0.55
CA ILE A 76 -10.34 2.58 1.96
C ILE A 76 -9.87 4.03 2.16
N VAL A 77 -8.94 4.51 1.32
CA VAL A 77 -8.42 5.87 1.42
C VAL A 77 -9.52 6.90 1.13
N ILE A 78 -10.38 6.65 0.15
CA ILE A 78 -11.54 7.51 -0.15
C ILE A 78 -12.50 7.54 1.05
N ASP A 79 -12.85 6.39 1.62
CA ASP A 79 -13.74 6.30 2.77
C ASP A 79 -13.20 7.06 3.98
N LEU A 80 -11.88 6.99 4.22
CA LEU A 80 -11.21 7.77 5.28
C LEU A 80 -11.33 9.27 5.04
N VAL A 81 -11.09 9.74 3.82
CA VAL A 81 -11.19 11.16 3.46
C VAL A 81 -12.63 11.66 3.54
N VAL A 82 -13.59 10.88 3.04
CA VAL A 82 -15.03 11.20 3.16
C VAL A 82 -15.46 11.24 4.62
N GLY A 83 -14.88 10.40 5.46
CA GLY A 83 -15.04 10.43 6.92
C GLY A 83 -14.34 11.60 7.62
N GLY A 84 -13.61 12.46 6.90
CA GLY A 84 -12.94 13.65 7.42
C GLY A 84 -11.48 13.45 7.87
N ALA A 85 -10.84 12.33 7.54
CA ALA A 85 -9.44 12.12 7.87
C ALA A 85 -8.51 13.02 7.03
N THR A 86 -7.53 13.67 7.67
CA THR A 86 -6.55 14.53 6.98
C THR A 86 -5.41 13.74 6.32
N LEU A 87 -5.33 12.42 6.59
CA LEU A 87 -4.28 11.51 6.11
C LEU A 87 -2.85 11.93 6.44
N ASP A 88 -2.61 12.86 7.37
CA ASP A 88 -1.23 13.13 7.83
C ASP A 88 -0.63 11.90 8.51
N ARG A 89 -1.46 11.19 9.28
CA ARG A 89 -1.08 9.99 10.01
C ARG A 89 -2.21 8.97 10.01
N LEU A 90 -1.85 7.71 9.83
CA LEU A 90 -2.78 6.59 10.00
C LEU A 90 -3.19 6.47 11.47
N ASP A 91 -4.46 6.21 11.72
CA ASP A 91 -4.92 5.89 13.06
C ASP A 91 -4.27 4.60 13.59
N THR A 92 -4.19 4.48 14.90
CA THR A 92 -3.48 3.38 15.57
C THR A 92 -4.00 2.00 15.15
N GLU A 93 -5.31 1.81 14.98
CA GLU A 93 -5.89 0.50 14.65
C GLU A 93 -5.54 0.11 13.22
N THR A 94 -5.71 1.03 12.26
CA THR A 94 -5.34 0.84 10.86
C THR A 94 -3.84 0.59 10.72
N HIS A 95 -3.00 1.36 11.41
CA HIS A 95 -1.55 1.22 11.36
C HIS A 95 -1.07 -0.13 11.90
N GLN A 96 -1.60 -0.58 13.04
CA GLN A 96 -1.27 -1.89 13.61
C GLN A 96 -1.73 -3.05 12.71
N GLY A 97 -2.95 -2.95 12.16
CA GLY A 97 -3.46 -3.95 11.21
C GLY A 97 -2.61 -4.03 9.94
N LEU A 98 -2.12 -2.89 9.46
CA LEU A 98 -1.21 -2.79 8.31
C LEU A 98 0.12 -3.48 8.61
N LEU A 99 0.76 -3.13 9.73
CA LEU A 99 2.04 -3.72 10.12
C LEU A 99 1.95 -5.24 10.31
N SER A 100 0.95 -5.70 11.06
CA SER A 100 0.73 -7.12 11.32
C SER A 100 0.53 -7.89 10.02
N SER A 101 -0.33 -7.40 9.13
CA SER A 101 -0.60 -8.08 7.87
C SER A 101 0.57 -8.02 6.89
N TYR A 102 1.35 -6.93 6.88
CA TYR A 102 2.53 -6.79 6.04
C TYR A 102 3.60 -7.82 6.43
N ARG A 103 3.93 -7.91 7.72
CA ARG A 103 4.91 -8.89 8.25
C ARG A 103 4.47 -10.33 7.99
N SER A 104 3.21 -10.65 8.30
CA SER A 104 2.64 -11.96 8.03
C SER A 104 2.71 -12.32 6.53
N ALA A 105 2.42 -11.36 5.64
CA ALA A 105 2.50 -11.59 4.20
C ALA A 105 3.94 -11.75 3.68
N LEU A 106 4.94 -11.19 4.36
CA LEU A 106 6.37 -11.43 4.09
C LEU A 106 6.90 -12.75 4.64
N GLY A 107 6.15 -13.42 5.53
CA GLY A 107 6.61 -14.63 6.22
C GLY A 107 7.42 -14.34 7.49
N GLU A 108 7.40 -13.09 7.96
CA GLU A 108 7.99 -12.68 9.24
C GLU A 108 6.93 -12.90 10.33
N THR A 109 6.96 -14.06 10.99
CA THR A 109 6.15 -14.37 12.18
C THR A 109 6.99 -14.26 13.44
#